data_AF-A0A6P6RXH1-F1
#
_entry.id   AF-A0A6P6RXH1-F1
#
_cell.length_a   1.000
_cell.length_b   1.000
_cell.length_c   1.000
_cell.angle_alpha   90.00
_cell.angle_beta   90.00
_cell.angle_gamma   90.00
#
_symmetry.space_group_name_H-M   'P 1'
#
loop_
_entity.id
_entity.type
_entity.pdbx_description
1 polymer ?
#
loop_
_entity_poly.entity_id
_entity_poly.type
_entity_poly.pdbx_seq_one_letter_code
_entity_poly.pdbx_strand_id
1 'polypeptide(L)'
;MLNTPVESFELDEQGKVCRVRTKDGQVARCKMVVCDPSYIAQQFPSRLRPHGICLKGKTIAIVSTTVETDDPESELAPALKLLGNIEEKFVAVSDLLECTDTGRESNIFVSNSFDATSHFESATQDVLRIWENMTGEPLDLSVKADREDLQEQ
;
A
#
# COMPACT_ATOMS: atom_id res chain seq x y z
N MET A 1 -16.22 18.04 7.20
CA MET A 1 -16.88 18.76 6.09
C MET A 1 -16.43 18.09 4.81
N LEU A 2 -17.31 17.37 4.11
CA LEU A 2 -17.01 16.83 2.78
C LEU A 2 -17.24 17.96 1.75
N ASN A 3 -16.51 17.95 0.62
CA ASN A 3 -16.56 18.97 -0.45
C ASN A 3 -16.11 20.40 -0.09
N THR A 4 -15.23 20.58 0.89
CA THR A 4 -14.61 21.89 1.19
C THR A 4 -13.12 21.85 0.84
N PRO A 5 -12.72 22.28 -0.36
CA PRO A 5 -11.34 22.20 -0.79
C PRO A 5 -10.45 23.15 0.04
N VAL A 6 -9.38 22.59 0.60
CA VAL A 6 -8.33 23.37 1.28
C VAL A 6 -7.50 24.10 0.22
N GLU A 7 -7.23 25.37 0.48
CA GLU A 7 -6.38 26.22 -0.37
C GLU A 7 -4.94 26.22 0.14
N SER A 8 -4.73 26.48 1.44
CA SER A 8 -3.40 26.59 2.02
C SER A 8 -3.38 26.44 3.54
N PHE A 9 -2.25 25.99 4.07
CA PHE A 9 -1.90 26.05 5.49
C PHE A 9 -1.05 27.30 5.78
N GLU A 10 -1.46 28.14 6.72
CA GLU A 10 -0.66 29.29 7.15
C GLU A 10 0.21 28.90 8.34
N LEU A 11 1.49 29.25 8.27
CA LEU A 11 2.46 29.03 9.36
C LEU A 11 2.68 30.35 10.13
N ASP A 12 2.97 30.24 11.42
CA ASP A 12 3.44 31.35 12.23
C ASP A 12 4.94 31.66 11.97
N GLU A 13 5.46 32.69 12.65
CA GLU A 13 6.86 33.12 12.57
C GLU A 13 7.85 32.02 13.02
N GLN A 14 7.39 31.02 13.76
CA GLN A 14 8.18 29.87 14.21
C GLN A 14 8.08 28.67 13.25
N GLY A 15 7.33 28.79 12.16
CA GLY A 15 7.13 27.72 11.18
C GLY A 15 6.12 26.64 11.61
N LYS A 16 5.31 26.89 12.65
CA LYS A 16 4.23 26.00 13.11
C LYS A 16 2.91 26.39 12.45
N VAL A 17 2.04 25.40 12.20
CA VAL A 17 0.73 25.67 11.61
C VAL A 17 -0.13 26.49 12.57
N CYS A 18 -0.73 27.56 12.07
CA CYS A 18 -1.63 28.40 12.84
C CYS A 18 -3.04 28.48 12.25
N ARG A 19 -3.18 28.32 10.92
CA ARG A 19 -4.49 28.38 10.23
C ARG A 19 -4.57 27.46 9.02
N VAL A 20 -5.78 27.07 8.68
CA VAL A 20 -6.14 26.41 7.43
C VAL A 20 -7.13 27.31 6.69
N ARG A 21 -6.84 27.61 5.42
CA ARG A 21 -7.70 28.40 4.54
C ARG A 21 -8.37 27.48 3.52
N THR A 22 -9.68 27.64 3.33
CA THR A 22 -10.44 26.95 2.29
C THR A 22 -10.60 27.84 1.07
N LYS A 23 -10.82 27.26 -0.12
CA LYS A 23 -11.03 28.04 -1.35
C LYS A 23 -12.29 28.91 -1.29
N ASP A 24 -13.24 28.56 -0.44
CA ASP A 24 -14.47 29.34 -0.20
C ASP A 24 -14.22 30.57 0.71
N GLY A 25 -12.96 30.86 1.04
CA GLY A 25 -12.55 32.03 1.83
C GLY A 25 -12.70 31.85 3.34
N GLN A 26 -13.07 30.66 3.82
CA GLN A 26 -13.18 30.39 5.26
C GLN A 26 -11.81 30.09 5.85
N VAL A 27 -11.61 30.52 7.10
CA VAL A 27 -10.34 30.34 7.82
C VAL A 27 -10.60 29.68 9.16
N ALA A 28 -10.03 28.50 9.35
CA ALA A 28 -10.03 27.77 10.63
C ALA A 28 -8.67 27.94 11.32
N ARG A 29 -8.68 28.39 12.58
CA ARG A 29 -7.45 28.50 13.41
C ARG A 29 -7.19 27.19 14.14
N CYS A 30 -5.96 26.70 14.12
CA CYS A 30 -5.58 25.45 14.78
C CYS A 30 -4.11 25.49 15.21
N LYS A 31 -3.75 24.65 16.20
CA LYS A 31 -2.35 24.48 16.65
C LYS A 31 -1.67 23.29 15.97
N MET A 32 -2.46 22.36 15.42
CA MET A 32 -2.02 21.11 14.80
C MET A 32 -3.02 20.73 13.70
N VAL A 33 -2.53 20.05 12.68
CA VAL A 33 -3.33 19.53 11.56
C VAL A 33 -2.90 18.08 11.30
N VAL A 34 -3.88 17.19 11.14
CA VAL A 34 -3.69 15.84 10.60
C VAL A 34 -4.29 15.84 9.19
N CYS A 35 -3.51 15.44 8.20
CA CYS A 35 -3.92 15.39 6.80
C CYS A 35 -3.14 14.30 6.07
N ASP A 36 -3.68 13.83 4.96
CA ASP A 36 -2.96 12.92 4.07
C ASP A 36 -1.91 13.68 3.23
N PRO A 37 -0.94 12.97 2.62
CA PRO A 37 0.13 13.58 1.83
C PRO A 37 -0.34 14.52 0.70
N SER A 38 -1.52 14.30 0.11
CA SER A 38 -1.96 15.07 -1.06
C SER A 38 -2.21 16.55 -0.74
N TYR A 39 -2.64 16.86 0.49
CA TYR A 39 -2.91 18.23 0.91
C TYR A 39 -1.65 19.09 1.08
N ILE A 40 -0.51 18.46 1.40
CA ILE A 40 0.75 19.17 1.64
C ILE A 40 1.73 19.08 0.46
N ALA A 41 1.44 18.25 -0.55
CA ALA A 41 2.35 18.01 -1.67
C ALA A 41 2.72 19.30 -2.42
N GLN A 42 1.76 20.22 -2.59
CA GLN A 42 1.99 21.48 -3.29
C GLN A 42 2.71 22.51 -2.41
N GLN A 43 2.36 22.59 -1.12
CA GLN A 43 2.83 23.67 -0.25
C GLN A 43 4.12 23.33 0.50
N PHE A 44 4.30 22.07 0.90
CA PHE A 44 5.46 21.60 1.67
C PHE A 44 6.04 20.31 1.06
N PRO A 45 6.49 20.33 -0.22
CA PRO A 45 7.01 19.14 -0.88
C PRO A 45 8.23 18.53 -0.16
N SER A 46 9.01 19.34 0.56
CA SER A 46 10.15 18.88 1.37
C SER A 46 9.77 18.02 2.58
N ARG A 47 8.49 18.04 2.99
CA ARG A 47 7.96 17.19 4.08
C ARG A 47 7.51 15.82 3.56
N LEU A 48 7.40 15.64 2.25
CA LEU A 48 7.11 14.37 1.63
C LEU A 48 8.42 13.68 1.24
N ARG A 49 8.51 12.38 1.51
CA ARG A 49 9.62 11.56 1.02
C ARG A 49 9.12 10.57 -0.03
N PRO A 50 9.79 10.50 -1.20
CA PRO A 50 9.53 9.41 -2.13
C PRO A 50 9.93 8.08 -1.48
N HIS A 51 9.34 6.98 -1.94
CA HIS A 51 9.58 5.65 -1.37
C HIS A 51 11.01 5.13 -1.56
N GLY A 52 11.88 5.87 -2.26
CA GLY A 52 13.30 5.53 -2.41
C GLY A 52 13.57 4.38 -3.38
N ILE A 53 12.57 3.94 -4.14
CA ILE A 53 12.65 2.77 -5.03
C ILE A 53 13.25 3.06 -6.42
N CYS A 54 13.44 4.34 -6.78
CA CYS A 54 14.01 4.73 -8.07
C CYS A 54 14.75 6.08 -7.99
N LEU A 55 15.54 6.39 -9.01
CA LEU A 55 16.27 7.65 -9.13
C LEU A 55 15.31 8.85 -9.25
N LYS A 56 15.77 10.03 -8.83
CA LYS A 56 14.98 11.27 -8.88
C LYS A 56 14.51 11.55 -10.31
N GLY A 57 13.21 11.77 -10.49
CA GLY A 57 12.59 12.04 -11.79
C GLY A 57 12.21 10.78 -12.58
N LYS A 58 12.42 9.58 -12.02
CA LYS A 58 11.90 8.32 -12.56
C LYS A 58 10.71 7.84 -11.73
N THR A 59 9.91 6.95 -12.30
CA THR A 59 8.79 6.30 -11.61
C THR A 59 8.71 4.87 -12.09
N ILE A 60 8.42 3.94 -11.17
CA ILE A 60 8.18 2.54 -11.48
C ILE A 60 6.67 2.35 -11.42
N ALA A 61 6.06 1.94 -12.53
CA ALA A 61 4.67 1.53 -12.61
C ALA A 61 4.63 0.02 -12.83
N ILE A 62 3.90 -0.69 -11.96
CA ILE A 62 3.68 -2.13 -12.06
C ILE A 62 2.22 -2.33 -12.44
N VAL A 63 1.97 -3.09 -13.49
CA VAL A 63 0.63 -3.46 -13.96
C VAL A 63 0.52 -4.97 -13.87
N SER A 64 -0.52 -5.45 -13.20
CA SER A 64 -0.78 -6.87 -12.98
C SER A 64 -2.25 -7.18 -13.28
N THR A 65 -2.50 -8.37 -13.83
CA THR A 65 -3.83 -8.94 -14.06
C THR A 65 -3.73 -10.46 -14.08
N THR A 66 -4.85 -11.16 -13.90
CA THR A 66 -4.94 -12.60 -14.18
C THR A 66 -5.00 -12.78 -15.69
N VAL A 67 -4.21 -13.71 -16.23
CA VAL A 67 -4.16 -14.01 -17.67
C VAL A 67 -5.46 -14.69 -18.10
N GLU A 68 -6.12 -14.14 -19.12
CA GLU A 68 -7.39 -14.66 -19.66
C GLU A 68 -7.27 -15.14 -21.12
N THR A 69 -6.18 -14.80 -21.81
CA THR A 69 -5.95 -15.08 -23.23
C THR A 69 -4.59 -15.71 -23.48
N ASP A 70 -4.38 -16.23 -24.70
CA ASP A 70 -3.08 -16.76 -25.15
C ASP A 70 -2.03 -15.67 -25.41
N ASP A 71 -2.41 -14.38 -25.34
CA ASP A 71 -1.53 -13.23 -25.52
C ASP A 71 -1.62 -12.26 -24.32
N PRO A 72 -0.94 -12.57 -23.19
CA PRO A 72 -1.05 -11.82 -21.93
C PRO A 72 -0.66 -10.34 -22.05
N GLU A 73 0.28 -10.01 -22.94
CA GLU A 73 0.72 -8.62 -23.11
C GLU A 73 -0.37 -7.74 -23.71
N SER A 74 -1.21 -8.32 -24.57
CA SER A 74 -2.31 -7.59 -25.21
C SER A 74 -3.37 -7.12 -24.21
N GLU A 75 -3.59 -7.89 -23.15
CA GLU A 75 -4.53 -7.59 -22.06
C GLU A 75 -4.12 -6.33 -21.30
N LEU A 76 -2.81 -6.04 -21.24
CA LEU A 76 -2.25 -4.88 -20.55
C LEU A 76 -2.31 -3.59 -21.39
N ALA A 77 -2.62 -3.67 -22.69
CA ALA A 77 -2.62 -2.52 -23.60
C ALA A 77 -3.46 -1.32 -23.11
N PRO A 78 -4.67 -1.50 -22.53
CA PRO A 78 -5.44 -0.39 -21.98
C PRO A 78 -4.72 0.35 -20.85
N ALA A 79 -4.04 -0.37 -19.96
CA ALA A 79 -3.29 0.21 -18.86
C ALA A 79 -2.00 0.89 -19.34
N LEU A 80 -1.24 0.24 -20.24
CA LEU A 80 -0.02 0.80 -20.81
C LEU A 80 -0.29 2.11 -21.56
N LYS A 81 -1.44 2.22 -22.23
CA LYS A 81 -1.87 3.46 -22.89
C LYS A 81 -2.06 4.63 -21.91
N LEU A 82 -2.49 4.36 -20.68
CA LEU A 82 -2.65 5.39 -19.63
C LEU A 82 -1.31 5.87 -19.07
N LEU A 83 -0.28 5.04 -19.09
CA LEU A 83 1.06 5.38 -18.59
C LEU A 83 1.79 6.37 -19.51
N GLY A 84 1.40 6.45 -20.79
CA GLY A 84 2.00 7.37 -21.75
C GLY A 84 3.38 6.90 -22.22
N ASN A 85 4.42 7.71 -22.05
CA ASN A 85 5.77 7.38 -22.51
C ASN A 85 6.47 6.43 -21.54
N ILE A 86 6.74 5.21 -21.99
CA ILE A 86 7.42 4.16 -21.23
C ILE A 86 8.87 4.10 -21.71
N GLU A 87 9.82 4.31 -20.79
CA GLU A 87 11.25 4.22 -21.12
C GLU A 87 11.71 2.77 -21.28
N GLU A 88 11.32 1.90 -20.36
CA GLU A 88 11.68 0.48 -20.34
C GLU A 88 10.48 -0.35 -19.87
N LYS A 89 10.32 -1.55 -20.44
CA LYS A 89 9.23 -2.48 -20.11
C LYS A 89 9.80 -3.86 -19.82
N PHE A 90 9.43 -4.42 -18.66
CA PHE A 90 9.77 -5.78 -18.25
C PHE A 90 8.48 -6.57 -18.07
N VAL A 91 8.38 -7.73 -18.71
CA VAL A 91 7.17 -8.58 -18.69
C VAL A 91 7.53 -9.90 -18.02
N ALA A 92 6.70 -10.32 -17.06
CA ALA A 92 6.81 -11.59 -16.39
C ALA A 92 5.41 -12.21 -16.24
N VAL A 93 5.31 -13.51 -16.52
CA VAL A 93 4.10 -14.31 -16.33
C VAL A 93 4.46 -15.40 -15.34
N SER A 94 3.60 -15.61 -14.35
CA SER A 94 3.82 -16.56 -13.26
C SER A 94 2.57 -17.39 -13.03
N ASP A 95 2.74 -18.69 -12.80
CA ASP A 95 1.64 -19.58 -12.45
C ASP A 95 1.23 -19.37 -10.98
N LEU A 96 -0.09 -19.36 -10.74
CA LEU A 96 -0.66 -19.30 -9.40
C LEU A 96 -0.90 -20.72 -8.88
N LEU A 97 -0.28 -21.03 -7.74
CA LEU A 97 -0.43 -22.31 -7.05
C LEU A 97 -1.15 -22.10 -5.73
N GLU A 98 -1.97 -23.08 -5.36
CA GLU A 98 -2.64 -23.14 -4.07
C GLU A 98 -2.47 -24.52 -3.45
N CYS A 99 -2.53 -24.58 -2.11
CA CYS A 99 -2.47 -25.84 -1.41
C CYS A 99 -3.80 -26.61 -1.57
N THR A 100 -3.72 -27.89 -1.92
CA THR A 100 -4.90 -28.76 -2.07
C THR A 100 -5.44 -29.30 -0.75
N ASP A 101 -4.66 -29.21 0.33
CA ASP A 101 -5.03 -29.67 1.66
C ASP A 101 -4.66 -28.65 2.75
N THR A 102 -5.05 -28.91 3.99
CA THR A 102 -4.87 -27.99 5.12
C THR A 102 -3.53 -28.13 5.83
N GLY A 103 -2.72 -29.14 5.48
CA GLY A 103 -1.48 -29.46 6.17
C GLY A 103 -1.65 -30.15 7.54
N ARG A 104 -2.87 -30.27 8.08
CA ARG A 104 -3.11 -30.77 9.45
C ARG A 104 -2.73 -32.24 9.65
N GLU A 105 -2.91 -33.08 8.64
CA GLU A 105 -2.54 -34.50 8.71
C GLU A 105 -1.05 -34.71 8.40
N SER A 106 -0.51 -33.96 7.44
CA SER A 106 0.86 -34.08 6.95
C SER A 106 1.88 -33.28 7.77
N ASN A 107 1.42 -32.31 8.56
CA ASN A 107 2.22 -31.24 9.17
C ASN A 107 3.04 -30.42 8.15
N ILE A 108 2.54 -30.31 6.91
CA ILE A 108 3.15 -29.50 5.84
C ILE A 108 2.16 -28.39 5.47
N PHE A 109 2.48 -27.15 5.84
CA PHE A 109 1.62 -25.99 5.59
C PHE A 109 2.23 -25.12 4.49
N VAL A 110 1.52 -24.98 3.37
CA VAL A 110 2.02 -24.31 2.16
C VAL A 110 1.25 -23.02 1.94
N SER A 111 1.95 -21.92 1.69
CA SER A 111 1.34 -20.65 1.29
C SER A 111 0.89 -20.69 -0.17
N ASN A 112 -0.17 -19.93 -0.47
CA ASN A 112 -0.60 -19.71 -1.83
C ASN A 112 0.37 -18.76 -2.55
N SER A 113 0.42 -18.84 -3.88
CA SER A 113 1.08 -17.83 -4.71
C SER A 113 0.42 -16.45 -4.51
N PHE A 114 1.21 -15.38 -4.60
CA PHE A 114 0.66 -14.02 -4.61
C PHE A 114 -0.21 -13.82 -5.85
N ASP A 115 -1.43 -13.34 -5.64
CA ASP A 115 -2.35 -13.00 -6.71
C ASP A 115 -1.95 -11.68 -7.39
N ALA A 116 -2.73 -11.29 -8.41
CA ALA A 116 -2.48 -10.07 -9.16
C ALA A 116 -2.89 -8.78 -8.43
N THR A 117 -3.40 -8.85 -7.19
CA THR A 117 -3.87 -7.67 -6.46
C THR A 117 -2.71 -6.81 -5.97
N SER A 118 -2.89 -5.50 -5.96
CA SER A 118 -1.84 -4.54 -5.56
C SER A 118 -1.85 -4.23 -4.06
N HIS A 119 -2.53 -5.03 -3.25
CA HIS A 119 -2.63 -4.88 -1.80
C HIS A 119 -2.51 -6.23 -1.11
N PHE A 120 -2.18 -6.22 0.19
CA PHE A 120 -1.81 -7.43 0.92
C PHE A 120 -2.99 -8.15 1.59
N GLU A 121 -4.24 -7.89 1.19
CA GLU A 121 -5.38 -8.44 1.91
C GLU A 121 -5.46 -9.97 1.78
N SER A 122 -5.44 -10.48 0.54
CA SER A 122 -5.44 -11.93 0.26
C SER A 122 -4.23 -12.63 0.85
N ALA A 123 -3.04 -12.03 0.74
CA ALA A 123 -1.83 -12.53 1.36
C ALA A 123 -1.94 -12.60 2.90
N THR A 124 -2.55 -11.59 3.53
CA THR A 124 -2.75 -11.60 4.99
C THR A 124 -3.76 -12.68 5.40
N GLN A 125 -4.84 -12.85 4.63
CA GLN A 125 -5.81 -13.92 4.86
C GLN A 125 -5.17 -15.32 4.75
N ASP A 126 -4.24 -15.50 3.81
CA ASP A 126 -3.48 -16.74 3.69
C ASP A 126 -2.61 -17.00 4.93
N VAL A 127 -1.88 -15.99 5.41
CA VAL A 127 -1.10 -16.10 6.65
C VAL A 127 -1.98 -16.49 7.85
N LEU A 128 -3.16 -15.86 8.00
CA LEU A 128 -4.10 -16.18 9.08
C LEU A 128 -4.64 -17.61 8.98
N ARG A 129 -4.96 -18.07 7.76
CA ARG A 129 -5.38 -19.45 7.48
C ARG A 129 -4.30 -20.45 7.86
N ILE A 130 -3.04 -20.20 7.47
CA ILE A 130 -1.91 -21.08 7.78
C ILE A 130 -1.73 -21.16 9.30
N TRP A 131 -1.77 -20.02 10.00
CA TRP A 131 -1.71 -19.98 11.46
C TRP A 131 -2.78 -20.86 12.10
N GLU A 132 -4.05 -20.66 11.75
CA GLU A 132 -5.16 -21.42 12.31
C GLU A 132 -5.05 -22.93 12.02
N ASN A 133 -4.52 -23.29 10.85
CA ASN A 133 -4.23 -24.68 10.49
C ASN A 133 -3.12 -25.30 11.35
N MET A 134 -2.08 -24.53 11.67
CA MET A 134 -0.96 -24.97 12.50
C MET A 134 -1.32 -25.08 13.98
N THR A 135 -1.99 -24.08 14.53
CA THR A 135 -2.23 -23.95 15.98
C THR A 135 -3.57 -24.52 16.43
N GLY A 136 -4.54 -24.63 15.50
CA GLY A 136 -5.90 -25.06 15.80
C GLY A 136 -6.82 -23.93 16.29
N GLU A 137 -6.33 -22.70 16.39
CA GLU A 137 -7.11 -21.54 16.85
C GLU A 137 -6.78 -20.26 16.06
N PRO A 138 -7.74 -19.33 15.91
CA PRO A 138 -7.50 -18.08 15.19
C PRO A 138 -6.46 -17.21 15.89
N LEU A 139 -5.68 -16.45 15.10
CA LEU A 139 -4.65 -15.56 15.64
C LEU A 139 -5.28 -14.41 16.45
N ASP A 140 -4.99 -14.37 17.74
CA ASP A 140 -5.38 -13.27 18.63
C ASP A 140 -4.31 -12.15 18.62
N LEU A 141 -4.62 -11.06 17.93
CA LEU A 141 -3.76 -9.88 17.83
C LEU A 141 -3.79 -8.98 19.09
N SER A 142 -4.61 -9.30 20.09
CA SER A 142 -4.70 -8.54 21.34
C SER A 142 -3.64 -8.94 22.36
N VAL A 143 -3.01 -10.11 22.16
CA VAL A 143 -1.94 -10.62 23.01
C VAL A 143 -0.71 -9.73 22.85
N LYS A 144 -0.21 -9.19 23.96
CA LYS A 144 1.06 -8.45 23.96
C LYS A 144 2.18 -9.47 23.95
N ALA A 145 3.10 -9.35 23.00
CA ALA A 145 4.35 -10.10 23.04
C ALA A 145 5.05 -9.84 24.38
N ASP A 146 5.40 -10.90 25.11
CA ASP A 146 6.16 -10.75 26.33
C ASP A 146 7.54 -10.20 25.99
N ARG A 147 8.06 -9.31 26.84
CA ARG A 147 9.34 -8.62 26.57
C ARG A 147 10.53 -9.57 26.44
N GLU A 148 10.38 -10.80 26.94
CA GLU A 148 11.38 -11.87 26.84
C GLU A 148 11.40 -12.50 25.44
N ASP A 149 10.27 -12.55 24.73
CA ASP A 149 10.17 -13.07 23.35
C ASP A 149 10.70 -12.08 22.29
N LEU A 150 10.83 -10.79 22.66
CA LEU A 150 11.32 -9.72 21.79
C LEU A 150 12.85 -9.53 21.85
N GLN A 151 13.55 -10.29 22.69
CA GLN A 151 15.00 -10.30 22.70
C GLN A 151 15.48 -11.35 21.69
N GLU A 152 15.85 -10.87 20.50
CA GLU A 152 16.57 -11.67 19.50
C GLU A 152 17.80 -12.32 20.16
N GLN A 153 17.98 -13.63 19.94
CA GLN A 153 19.23 -14.34 20.21
C GLN A 153 20.38 -13.78 19.36
#